data_AF-A0A1U7GQ68-F1
#
_entry.id   AF-A0A1U7GQ68-F1
#
_cell.length_a   1.000
_cell.length_b   1.000
_cell.length_c   1.000
_cell.angle_alpha   90.00
_cell.angle_beta   90.00
_cell.angle_gamma   90.00
#
_symmetry.space_group_name_H-M   'P 1'
#
loop_
_entity.id
_entity.type
_entity.pdbx_description
1 polymer ?
#
loop_
_entity_poly.entity_id
_entity_poly.type
_entity_poly.pdbx_seq_one_letter_code
_entity_poly.pdbx_strand_id
1 'polypeptide(L)'
;MHSDEPTAIDEATLRDYLADRLPPEGSARVEKALRDSASLRARLEDVRDDREDFQLHSLGAIWRRARLTCPTRQQLGSYLLDALDPELGDYFRFHLEVVECPFCRANLADLEAQGAAASAASASRSRQQRILKSSAHLLGDDAV
;
A
#
# COMPACT_ATOMS: atom_id res chain seq x y z
N MET A 1 -37.49 1.48 -43.12
CA MET A 1 -37.81 2.50 -42.11
C MET A 1 -37.69 1.82 -40.75
N HIS A 2 -36.50 1.81 -40.18
CA HIS A 2 -36.33 1.40 -38.78
C HIS A 2 -36.55 2.66 -37.95
N SER A 3 -37.63 2.68 -37.18
CA SER A 3 -37.91 3.73 -36.22
C SER A 3 -36.82 3.68 -35.15
N ASP A 4 -35.89 4.63 -35.21
CA ASP A 4 -34.87 4.85 -34.18
C ASP A 4 -35.50 5.73 -33.10
N GLU A 5 -36.36 5.13 -32.28
CA GLU A 5 -36.80 5.75 -31.05
C GLU A 5 -35.57 5.73 -30.11
N PRO A 6 -35.12 6.88 -29.57
CA PRO A 6 -33.90 6.92 -28.80
C PRO A 6 -34.06 6.05 -27.55
N THR A 7 -33.47 4.85 -27.57
CA THR A 7 -33.47 3.93 -26.45
C THR A 7 -33.03 4.68 -25.20
N ALA A 8 -33.84 4.59 -24.14
CA ALA A 8 -33.57 5.27 -22.89
C ALA A 8 -32.17 4.92 -22.36
N ILE A 9 -31.47 5.90 -21.78
CA ILE A 9 -30.16 5.68 -21.15
C ILE A 9 -30.40 4.95 -19.82
N ASP A 10 -30.33 3.63 -19.89
CA ASP A 10 -30.41 2.71 -18.78
C ASP A 10 -29.03 2.52 -18.12
N GLU A 11 -29.01 1.74 -17.04
CA GLU A 11 -27.80 1.50 -16.28
C GLU A 11 -26.75 0.70 -17.07
N ALA A 12 -27.16 -0.23 -17.92
CA ALA A 12 -26.26 -0.99 -18.80
C ALA A 12 -25.54 -0.06 -19.77
N THR A 13 -26.25 0.89 -20.37
CA THR A 13 -25.68 1.92 -21.25
C THR A 13 -24.65 2.79 -20.51
N LEU A 14 -24.93 3.18 -19.25
CA LEU A 14 -23.98 3.94 -18.43
C LEU A 14 -22.72 3.12 -18.10
N ARG A 15 -22.85 1.82 -17.84
CA ARG A 15 -21.71 0.92 -17.63
C ARG A 15 -20.85 0.78 -18.88
N ASP A 16 -21.48 0.64 -20.05
CA ASP A 16 -20.76 0.55 -21.33
C ASP A 16 -20.09 1.87 -21.70
N TYR A 17 -20.71 3.02 -21.37
CA TYR A 17 -20.09 4.34 -21.48
C TYR A 17 -18.84 4.47 -20.60
N LEU A 18 -18.92 4.11 -19.31
CA LEU A 18 -17.78 4.15 -18.39
C LEU A 18 -16.65 3.19 -18.77
N ALA A 19 -16.96 2.12 -19.49
CA ALA A 19 -16.00 1.12 -19.96
C ALA A 19 -15.46 1.40 -21.37
N ASP A 20 -15.85 2.53 -21.99
CA ASP A 20 -15.49 2.89 -23.37
C ASP A 20 -15.86 1.79 -24.40
N ARG A 21 -17.01 1.14 -24.19
CA ARG A 21 -17.53 0.04 -25.03
C ARG A 21 -18.67 0.46 -25.97
N LEU A 22 -19.13 1.71 -25.88
CA LEU A 22 -20.17 2.23 -26.76
C LEU A 22 -19.60 2.64 -28.13
N PRO A 23 -20.36 2.47 -29.22
CA PRO A 23 -20.00 3.06 -30.51
C PRO A 23 -20.02 4.60 -30.44
N PRO A 24 -19.31 5.32 -31.33
CA PRO A 24 -19.16 6.78 -31.26
C PRO A 24 -20.48 7.56 -31.16
N GLU A 25 -21.50 7.15 -31.90
CA GLU A 25 -22.84 7.77 -31.86
C GLU A 25 -23.52 7.58 -30.50
N GLY A 26 -23.33 6.42 -29.87
CA GLY A 26 -23.82 6.11 -28.54
C GLY A 26 -23.13 6.94 -27.46
N SER A 27 -21.81 7.08 -27.53
CA SER A 27 -21.03 7.91 -26.60
C SER A 27 -21.43 9.39 -26.70
N ALA A 28 -21.53 9.94 -27.91
CA ALA A 28 -21.96 11.32 -28.12
C ALA A 28 -23.37 11.60 -27.58
N ARG A 29 -24.29 10.62 -27.73
CA ARG A 29 -25.65 10.70 -27.19
C ARG A 29 -25.64 10.76 -25.65
N VAL A 30 -24.87 9.88 -25.01
CA VAL A 30 -24.73 9.85 -23.55
C VAL A 30 -24.09 11.13 -23.04
N GLU A 31 -23.01 11.61 -23.66
CA GLU A 31 -22.36 12.88 -23.29
C GLU A 31 -23.33 14.06 -23.35
N LYS A 32 -24.11 14.18 -24.42
CA LYS A 32 -25.10 15.23 -24.56
C LYS A 32 -26.12 15.17 -23.43
N ALA A 33 -26.68 13.99 -23.17
CA ALA A 33 -27.66 13.80 -22.11
C ALA A 33 -27.09 14.10 -20.71
N LEU A 34 -25.81 13.77 -20.45
CA LEU A 34 -25.13 14.08 -19.18
C LEU A 34 -24.93 15.59 -18.97
N ARG A 35 -24.65 16.35 -20.03
CA ARG A 35 -24.57 17.82 -19.95
C ARG A 35 -25.91 18.42 -19.53
N ASP A 36 -27.00 17.91 -20.10
CA ASP A 36 -28.34 18.48 -19.94
C ASP A 36 -29.08 17.99 -18.67
N SER A 37 -28.60 16.93 -18.00
CA SER A 37 -29.31 16.30 -16.88
C SER A 37 -28.44 16.07 -15.65
N ALA A 38 -28.76 16.77 -14.56
CA ALA A 38 -28.14 16.56 -13.25
C ALA A 38 -28.51 15.20 -12.63
N SER A 39 -29.75 14.74 -12.84
CA SER A 39 -30.20 13.43 -12.34
C SER A 39 -29.51 12.28 -13.06
N LEU A 40 -29.22 12.42 -14.35
CA LEU A 40 -28.45 11.42 -15.09
C LEU A 40 -26.98 11.39 -14.65
N ARG A 41 -26.39 12.56 -14.35
CA ARG A 41 -25.05 12.63 -13.75
C ARG A 41 -25.01 11.94 -12.39
N ALA A 42 -25.99 12.17 -11.51
CA ALA A 42 -26.07 11.45 -10.23
C ALA A 42 -26.14 9.93 -10.44
N ARG A 43 -26.99 9.46 -11.36
CA ARG A 43 -27.07 8.03 -11.70
C ARG A 43 -25.76 7.46 -12.26
N LEU A 44 -25.00 8.23 -13.04
CA LEU A 44 -23.69 7.82 -13.54
C LEU A 44 -22.68 7.66 -12.40
N GLU A 45 -22.73 8.53 -11.40
CA GLU A 45 -21.89 8.46 -10.19
C GLU A 45 -22.26 7.22 -9.36
N ASP A 46 -23.56 6.95 -9.15
CA ASP A 46 -24.02 5.73 -8.46
C ASP A 46 -23.50 4.47 -9.17
N VAL A 47 -23.63 4.40 -10.51
CA VAL A 47 -23.12 3.29 -11.32
C VAL A 47 -21.60 3.19 -11.26
N ARG A 48 -20.89 4.31 -11.10
CA ARG A 48 -19.43 4.33 -10.99
C ARG A 48 -18.97 3.79 -9.64
N ASP A 49 -19.69 4.15 -8.57
CA ASP A 49 -19.36 3.77 -7.19
C ASP A 49 -19.79 2.33 -6.88
N ASP A 50 -20.90 1.84 -7.46
CA ASP A 50 -21.38 0.45 -7.35
C ASP A 50 -20.51 -0.56 -8.10
N ARG A 51 -19.49 -0.12 -8.85
CA ARG A 51 -18.49 -1.04 -9.40
C ARG A 51 -17.65 -1.56 -8.25
N GLU A 52 -17.79 -2.85 -7.95
CA GLU A 52 -16.97 -3.58 -6.98
C GLU A 52 -15.45 -3.34 -7.21
N ASP A 53 -15.07 -3.06 -8.45
CA ASP A 53 -13.69 -2.79 -8.86
C ASP A 53 -13.29 -1.30 -8.96
N PHE A 54 -14.16 -0.33 -8.65
CA PHE A 54 -13.83 1.10 -8.79
C PHE A 54 -12.62 1.50 -7.95
N GLN A 55 -12.53 0.94 -6.74
CA GLN A 55 -11.38 1.12 -5.85
C GLN A 55 -10.14 0.33 -6.29
N LEU A 56 -10.27 -0.63 -7.23
CA LEU A 56 -9.17 -1.47 -7.73
C LEU A 56 -8.48 -0.91 -8.98
N HIS A 57 -9.10 0.05 -9.68
CA HIS A 57 -8.60 0.57 -10.96
C HIS A 57 -8.25 2.06 -10.97
N SER A 58 -8.31 2.76 -9.83
CA SER A 58 -7.71 4.10 -9.76
C SER A 58 -6.19 4.01 -9.86
N LEU A 59 -5.54 5.02 -10.48
CA LEU A 59 -4.08 5.07 -10.55
C LEU A 59 -3.44 4.97 -9.17
N GLY A 60 -4.02 5.63 -8.16
CA GLY A 60 -3.54 5.55 -6.78
C GLY A 60 -3.68 4.16 -6.15
N ALA A 61 -4.75 3.43 -6.45
CA ALA A 61 -4.91 2.05 -5.99
C ALA A 61 -3.93 1.10 -6.67
N ILE A 62 -3.77 1.20 -7.99
CA ILE A 62 -2.80 0.43 -8.75
C ILE A 62 -1.38 0.71 -8.24
N TRP A 63 -1.03 1.98 -8.03
CA TRP A 63 0.29 2.37 -7.53
C TRP A 63 0.60 1.75 -6.16
N ARG A 64 -0.33 1.83 -5.21
CA ARG A 64 -0.16 1.24 -3.87
C ARG A 64 -0.07 -0.29 -3.91
N ARG A 65 -0.90 -0.96 -4.72
CA ARG A 65 -0.87 -2.42 -4.90
C ARG A 65 0.43 -2.89 -5.55
N ALA A 66 0.85 -2.22 -6.63
CA ALA A 66 2.04 -2.55 -7.37
C ALA A 66 3.33 -2.14 -6.64
N ARG A 67 3.23 -1.27 -5.62
CA ARG A 67 4.35 -0.81 -4.78
C ARG A 67 5.47 -0.18 -5.60
N LEU A 68 5.10 0.54 -6.66
CA LEU A 68 6.04 1.05 -7.68
C LEU A 68 7.14 1.94 -7.12
N THR A 69 6.86 2.62 -6.01
CA THR A 69 7.77 3.56 -5.35
C THR A 69 8.31 3.07 -4.02
N CYS A 70 7.89 1.88 -3.58
CA CYS A 70 8.24 1.40 -2.25
C CYS A 70 9.69 0.92 -2.21
N PRO A 71 10.45 1.27 -1.15
CA PRO A 71 11.75 0.66 -0.91
C PRO A 71 11.63 -0.84 -0.64
N THR A 72 12.66 -1.58 -1.01
CA THR A 72 12.81 -2.98 -0.61
C THR A 72 13.09 -3.08 0.89
N ARG A 73 12.80 -4.25 1.49
CA ARG A 73 13.07 -4.49 2.91
C ARG A 73 14.56 -4.34 3.28
N GLN A 74 15.47 -4.73 2.38
CA GLN A 74 16.91 -4.54 2.58
C GLN A 74 17.29 -3.05 2.61
N GLN A 75 16.72 -2.25 1.70
CA GLN A 75 16.95 -0.81 1.68
C GLN A 75 16.36 -0.12 2.92
N LEU A 76 15.20 -0.57 3.41
CA LEU A 76 14.65 -0.11 4.71
C LEU A 76 15.58 -0.44 5.89
N GLY A 77 16.23 -1.61 5.87
CA GLY A 77 17.26 -1.94 6.86
C GLY A 77 18.47 -1.02 6.77
N SER A 78 18.89 -0.68 5.55
CA SER A 78 20.01 0.26 5.33
C SER A 78 19.63 1.69 5.77
N TYR A 79 18.38 2.10 5.55
CA TYR A 79 17.83 3.36 6.07
C TYR A 79 17.85 3.41 7.60
N LEU A 80 17.42 2.35 8.27
CA LEU A 80 17.43 2.27 9.74
C LEU A 80 18.85 2.39 10.33
N LEU A 81 19.85 1.91 9.59
CA LEU A 81 21.26 1.96 9.97
C LEU A 81 21.96 3.26 9.53
N ASP A 82 21.23 4.22 8.96
CA ASP A 82 21.77 5.46 8.39
C ASP A 82 22.90 5.21 7.37
N ALA A 83 22.74 4.15 6.57
CA ALA A 83 23.75 3.64 5.64
C ALA A 83 23.35 3.83 4.16
N LEU A 84 22.41 4.73 3.88
CA LEU A 84 22.00 5.08 2.53
C LEU A 84 22.69 6.35 2.05
N ASP A 85 22.70 6.53 0.73
CA ASP A 85 22.97 7.84 0.15
C ASP A 85 21.97 8.88 0.70
N PRO A 86 22.40 10.11 1.03
CA PRO A 86 21.54 11.12 1.64
C PRO A 86 20.27 11.43 0.85
N GLU A 87 20.35 11.53 -0.48
CA GLU A 87 19.19 11.85 -1.31
C GLU A 87 18.16 10.71 -1.27
N LEU A 88 18.64 9.47 -1.27
CA LEU A 88 17.80 8.29 -1.14
C LEU A 88 17.19 8.18 0.26
N GLY A 89 17.94 8.56 1.30
CA GLY A 89 17.46 8.66 2.67
C GLY A 89 16.31 9.67 2.83
N ASP A 90 16.44 10.86 2.24
CA ASP A 90 15.40 11.88 2.25
C ASP A 90 14.13 11.41 1.52
N TYR A 91 14.28 10.73 0.38
CA TYR A 91 13.15 10.13 -0.33
C TYR A 91 12.43 9.08 0.53
N PHE A 92 13.16 8.24 1.29
CA PHE A 92 12.53 7.25 2.16
C PHE A 92 11.82 7.90 3.34
N ARG A 93 12.40 8.95 3.93
CA ARG A 93 11.74 9.76 4.95
C ARG A 93 10.42 10.30 4.43
N PHE A 94 10.41 10.92 3.25
CA PHE A 94 9.18 11.38 2.60
C PHE A 94 8.17 10.23 2.39
N HIS A 95 8.61 9.07 1.92
CA HIS A 95 7.74 7.91 1.68
C HIS A 95 7.12 7.34 2.97
N LEU A 96 7.81 7.47 4.10
CA LEU A 96 7.37 6.97 5.40
C LEU A 96 6.50 7.99 6.16
N GLU A 97 6.84 9.27 6.10
CA GLU A 97 6.26 10.32 6.93
C GLU A 97 5.20 11.16 6.22
N VAL A 98 5.30 11.33 4.90
CA VAL A 98 4.35 12.16 4.12
C VAL A 98 3.40 11.30 3.32
N VAL A 99 3.92 10.30 2.59
CA VAL A 99 3.08 9.33 1.87
C VAL A 99 2.43 8.34 2.85
N GLU A 100 3.02 8.17 4.03
CA GLU A 100 2.56 7.27 5.09
C GLU A 100 2.24 5.85 4.59
N CYS A 101 3.08 5.31 3.70
CA CYS A 101 2.83 4.01 3.08
C CYS A 101 2.70 2.89 4.16
N PRO A 102 1.52 2.25 4.32
CA PRO A 102 1.31 1.27 5.39
C PRO A 102 2.24 0.06 5.28
N PHE A 103 2.51 -0.38 4.05
CA PHE A 103 3.41 -1.50 3.78
C PHE A 103 4.84 -1.22 4.24
N CYS A 104 5.38 -0.03 3.93
CA CYS A 104 6.75 0.32 4.30
C CYS A 104 6.87 0.59 5.80
N ARG A 105 5.88 1.25 6.42
CA ARG A 105 5.83 1.47 7.87
C ARG A 105 5.79 0.15 8.65
N ALA A 106 4.99 -0.83 8.20
CA ALA A 106 4.96 -2.15 8.80
C ALA A 106 6.31 -2.88 8.69
N ASN A 107 6.94 -2.84 7.51
CA ASN A 107 8.27 -3.45 7.33
C ASN A 107 9.34 -2.77 8.20
N LEU A 108 9.30 -1.45 8.35
CA LEU A 108 10.23 -0.72 9.20
C LEU A 108 10.03 -1.11 10.67
N ALA A 109 8.79 -1.13 11.16
CA ALA A 109 8.47 -1.55 12.52
C ALA A 109 8.95 -2.98 12.82
N ASP A 110 8.78 -3.91 11.86
CA ASP A 110 9.31 -5.27 12.02
C ASP A 110 10.84 -5.30 12.12
N LEU A 111 11.54 -4.49 11.30
CA LEU A 111 13.00 -4.43 11.31
C LEU A 111 13.53 -3.83 12.62
N GLU A 112 12.88 -2.79 13.13
CA GLU A 112 13.18 -2.20 14.44
C GLU A 112 13.01 -3.22 15.57
N ALA A 113 11.90 -3.98 15.57
CA ALA A 113 11.65 -5.02 16.55
C ALA A 113 12.72 -6.13 16.50
N GLN A 114 13.16 -6.52 15.30
CA GLN A 114 14.23 -7.51 15.11
C GLN A 114 15.57 -6.99 15.67
N GLY A 115 15.92 -5.72 15.42
CA GLY A 115 17.12 -5.10 15.95
C GLY A 115 17.13 -5.02 17.48
N ALA A 116 15.99 -4.68 18.07
CA ALA A 116 15.82 -4.64 19.53
C ALA A 116 15.96 -6.03 20.16
N ALA A 117 15.32 -7.05 19.58
CA ALA A 117 15.38 -8.43 20.05
C ALA A 117 16.80 -9.02 19.98
N ALA A 118 17.53 -8.77 18.88
CA ALA A 118 18.91 -9.21 18.71
C ALA A 118 19.85 -8.60 19.77
N SER A 119 19.67 -7.31 20.05
CA SER A 119 20.42 -6.57 21.08
C SER A 119 20.15 -7.13 22.48
N ALA A 120 18.88 -7.37 22.81
CA ALA A 120 18.49 -7.95 24.10
C ALA A 120 19.04 -9.37 24.31
N ALA A 121 19.01 -10.21 23.28
CA ALA A 121 19.56 -11.56 23.34
C ALA A 121 21.09 -11.55 23.54
N SER A 122 21.81 -10.64 22.88
CA SER A 122 23.25 -10.45 23.08
C SER A 122 23.58 -10.02 24.51
N ALA A 123 22.84 -9.03 25.04
CA ALA A 123 22.99 -8.56 26.41
C ALA A 123 22.74 -9.68 27.43
N SER A 124 21.69 -10.49 27.22
CA SER A 124 21.37 -11.65 28.07
C SER A 124 22.51 -12.69 28.09
N ARG A 125 23.02 -13.09 26.91
CA ARG A 125 24.16 -14.02 26.81
C ARG A 125 25.41 -13.49 27.50
N SER A 126 25.74 -12.21 27.33
CA SER A 126 26.89 -11.58 27.99
C SER A 126 26.75 -11.57 29.52
N ARG A 127 25.53 -11.39 30.03
CA ARG A 127 25.23 -11.43 31.47
C ARG A 127 25.34 -12.86 32.02
N GLN A 128 24.76 -13.84 31.33
CA GLN A 128 24.86 -15.26 31.70
C GLN A 128 26.31 -15.74 31.74
N GLN A 129 27.13 -15.38 30.74
CA GLN A 129 28.56 -15.71 30.72
C GLN A 129 29.32 -15.09 31.90
N ARG A 130 29.03 -13.84 32.27
CA ARG A 130 29.65 -13.18 33.44
C ARG A 130 29.28 -13.88 34.74
N ILE A 131 28.00 -14.21 34.92
CA ILE A 131 27.52 -14.95 36.10
C ILE A 131 28.23 -16.29 36.19
N LEU A 132 28.21 -17.10 35.12
CA LEU A 132 28.86 -18.42 35.07
C LEU A 132 30.35 -18.34 35.39
N LYS A 133 31.08 -17.37 34.80
CA LYS A 133 32.50 -17.15 35.08
C LYS A 133 32.75 -16.77 36.55
N SER A 134 31.91 -15.89 37.11
CA SER A 134 32.05 -15.47 38.51
C SER A 134 31.70 -16.57 39.51
N SER A 135 30.78 -17.48 39.16
CA SER A 135 30.37 -18.60 40.02
C SER A 135 31.19 -19.86 39.78
N ALA A 136 32.17 -19.86 38.87
CA ALA A 136 32.94 -21.05 38.51
C ALA A 136 33.67 -21.69 39.71
N HIS A 137 34.17 -20.88 40.65
CA HIS A 137 34.81 -21.37 41.87
C HIS A 137 33.81 -22.04 42.83
N LEU A 138 32.53 -21.64 42.81
CA LEU A 138 31.48 -22.24 43.66
C LEU A 138 31.02 -23.60 43.14
N LEU A 139 31.36 -23.93 41.88
CA LEU A 139 30.98 -25.18 41.21
C LEU A 139 32.14 -26.19 41.15
N GLY A 140 33.32 -25.83 41.67
CA GLY A 140 34.57 -26.56 41.47
C GLY A 140 35.15 -27.29 42.70
N ASP A 141 34.51 -27.26 43.87
CA ASP A 141 35.13 -27.66 45.14
C ASP A 141 34.55 -28.91 45.83
N ASP A 142 33.88 -29.81 45.09
CA ASP A 142 33.46 -31.13 45.61
C ASP A 142 34.23 -32.29 44.93
N ALA A 143 35.55 -32.27 45.00
CA ALA A 143 36.39 -33.41 44.61
C ALA A 143 37.67 -33.52 45.45
N VAL A 144 37.52 -33.86 46.73
CA VAL A 144 38.54 -34.57 47.53
C VAL A 144 37.86 -35.67 48.33
#